data_AF-A0A969KYU5-F1
#
_entry.id   AF-A0A969KYU5-F1
#
_cell.length_a   1.000
_cell.length_b   1.000
_cell.length_c   1.000
_cell.angle_alpha   90.00
_cell.angle_beta   90.00
_cell.angle_gamma   90.00
#
_symmetry.space_group_name_H-M   'P 1'
#
loop_
_entity.id
_entity.type
_entity.pdbx_description
1 polymer ?
#
loop_
_entity_poly.entity_id
_entity_poly.type
_entity_poly.pdbx_seq_one_letter_code
_entity_poly.pdbx_strand_id
1 'polypeptide(L)'
;MSNNIKTQTWREKRNLVPLPYRRVSVQPYSGPMTAEAIESLLMEREAYRRTDFIVLKGKGKETAVVAITRAEAEPLFSCITSVEVLALPDTCVYVERPTTDPANRSALAEVAHELGLGPESTVVVEGMYDHVNFIHHPDPLVIRVVEVAPPEPPKLYGLAQHVLSYADLPPIRLELERIEVADLARQVQPQAYLVPCRSGGLDDLSAPVSFLDERPERKNWTMIGCERSLQFHRHYYGDEPPRVEMCPRKIAGARSELTLLKCCLLEFHMEKDGPVAVVPWGSDLAMVESALRQLAAEIDYA
;
A
#
# COMPACT_ATOMS: atom_id res chain seq x y z
N MET A 1 -23.48 24.75 -28.57
CA MET A 1 -22.90 23.39 -28.59
C MET A 1 -23.03 22.85 -27.18
N SER A 2 -24.06 22.05 -26.95
CA SER A 2 -24.40 21.54 -25.63
C SER A 2 -23.35 20.52 -25.21
N ASN A 3 -22.42 20.93 -24.34
CA ASN A 3 -21.58 19.98 -23.63
C ASN A 3 -22.50 19.17 -22.71
N ASN A 4 -22.76 17.95 -23.12
CA ASN A 4 -23.48 16.95 -22.34
C ASN A 4 -22.57 16.57 -21.17
N ILE A 5 -22.60 17.36 -20.09
CA ILE A 5 -21.91 17.06 -18.83
C ILE A 5 -22.61 15.82 -18.29
N LYS A 6 -22.05 14.64 -18.56
CA LYS A 6 -22.48 13.42 -17.87
C LYS A 6 -22.40 13.72 -16.37
N THR A 7 -23.52 13.64 -15.67
CA THR A 7 -23.57 13.67 -14.22
C THR A 7 -22.76 12.47 -13.73
N GLN A 8 -21.50 12.72 -13.38
CA GLN A 8 -20.66 11.71 -12.78
C GLN A 8 -21.13 11.54 -11.34
N THR A 9 -21.71 10.39 -11.03
CA THR A 9 -22.09 10.03 -9.66
C THR A 9 -20.85 9.55 -8.90
N TRP A 10 -20.62 10.14 -7.74
CA TRP A 10 -19.50 9.85 -6.85
C TRP A 10 -19.89 8.91 -5.71
N ARG A 11 -21.18 8.81 -5.39
CA ARG A 11 -21.70 8.07 -4.23
C ARG A 11 -21.37 6.59 -4.21
N GLU A 12 -21.17 5.96 -5.37
CA GLU A 12 -20.83 4.53 -5.45
C GLU A 12 -19.34 4.31 -5.75
N LYS A 13 -18.54 5.38 -5.82
CA LYS A 13 -17.13 5.30 -6.19
C LYS A 13 -16.31 4.80 -5.01
N ARG A 14 -15.83 3.57 -5.14
CA ARG A 14 -14.81 2.99 -4.26
C ARG A 14 -13.49 3.73 -4.39
N ASN A 15 -12.74 3.79 -3.30
CA ASN A 15 -11.39 4.34 -3.27
C ASN A 15 -11.29 5.79 -3.75
N LEU A 16 -12.38 6.55 -3.67
CA LEU A 16 -12.40 7.92 -4.17
C LEU A 16 -11.53 8.79 -3.26
N VAL A 17 -10.43 9.30 -3.82
CA VAL A 17 -9.53 10.25 -3.17
C VAL A 17 -9.38 11.48 -4.07
N PRO A 18 -9.95 12.62 -3.71
CA PRO A 18 -9.84 13.82 -4.53
C PRO A 18 -8.40 14.31 -4.62
N LEU A 19 -7.76 14.10 -5.77
CA LEU A 19 -6.48 14.71 -6.10
C LEU A 19 -6.61 15.71 -7.26
N PRO A 20 -5.86 16.83 -7.22
CA PRO A 20 -5.18 17.36 -6.03
C PRO A 20 -6.19 17.75 -4.92
N TYR A 21 -5.81 17.64 -3.64
CA TYR A 21 -6.71 17.89 -2.49
C TYR A 21 -7.24 19.33 -2.39
N ARG A 22 -6.70 20.28 -3.17
CA ARG A 22 -7.29 21.63 -3.35
C ARG A 22 -8.72 21.63 -3.90
N ARG A 23 -9.23 20.45 -4.29
CA ARG A 23 -10.63 20.22 -4.70
C ARG A 23 -11.59 20.06 -3.52
N VAL A 24 -11.06 19.93 -2.30
CA VAL A 24 -11.82 19.75 -1.06
C VAL A 24 -11.89 21.07 -0.30
N SER A 25 -13.10 21.48 0.08
CA SER A 25 -13.35 22.62 0.96
C SER A 25 -13.87 22.14 2.30
N VAL A 26 -13.26 22.58 3.41
CA VAL A 26 -13.75 22.30 4.77
C VAL A 26 -14.56 23.49 5.27
N GLN A 27 -15.78 23.24 5.75
CA GLN A 27 -16.69 24.30 6.19
C GLN A 27 -17.36 23.92 7.51
N PRO A 28 -17.48 24.86 8.48
CA PRO A 28 -18.33 24.65 9.65
C PRO A 28 -19.80 24.63 9.23
N TYR A 29 -20.60 23.79 9.89
CA TYR A 29 -22.03 23.66 9.64
C TYR A 29 -22.78 23.49 10.97
N SER A 30 -23.79 24.33 11.18
CA SER A 30 -24.60 24.34 12.42
C SER A 30 -26.01 23.79 12.24
N GLY A 31 -26.38 23.42 11.01
CA GLY A 31 -27.68 22.87 10.68
C GLY A 31 -27.78 21.35 10.89
N PRO A 32 -28.95 20.76 10.61
CA PRO A 32 -29.14 19.31 10.70
C PRO A 32 -28.26 18.55 9.70
N MET A 33 -27.53 17.53 10.17
CA MET A 33 -26.71 16.65 9.32
C MET A 33 -27.57 15.61 8.59
N THR A 34 -28.51 16.08 7.76
CA THR A 34 -29.33 15.24 6.86
C THR A 34 -29.08 15.61 5.41
N ALA A 35 -29.35 14.68 4.51
CA ALA A 35 -29.12 14.91 3.09
C ALA A 35 -29.95 16.10 2.57
N GLU A 36 -31.21 16.19 2.97
CA GLU A 36 -32.15 17.22 2.53
C GLU A 36 -31.73 18.61 3.02
N ALA A 37 -31.30 18.71 4.28
CA ALA A 37 -30.89 19.98 4.89
C ALA A 37 -29.57 20.50 4.29
N ILE A 38 -28.62 19.59 4.03
CA ILE A 38 -27.34 19.92 3.39
C ILE A 38 -27.56 20.33 1.94
N GLU A 39 -28.35 19.55 1.18
CA GLU A 39 -28.68 19.86 -0.21
C GLU A 39 -29.37 21.21 -0.34
N SER A 40 -30.42 21.46 0.46
CA SER A 40 -31.15 22.72 0.45
C SER A 40 -30.23 23.91 0.71
N LEU A 41 -29.32 23.81 1.68
CA LEU A 41 -28.35 24.86 1.98
C LEU A 41 -27.39 25.11 0.82
N LEU A 42 -26.80 24.05 0.26
CA LEU A 42 -25.74 24.17 -0.73
C LEU A 42 -26.27 24.59 -2.10
N MET A 43 -27.50 24.23 -2.45
CA MET A 43 -28.16 24.68 -3.69
C MET A 43 -28.39 26.20 -3.75
N GLU A 44 -28.37 26.90 -2.61
CA GLU A 44 -28.46 28.36 -2.54
C GLU A 44 -27.08 29.06 -2.59
N ARG A 45 -25.98 28.30 -2.71
CA ARG A 45 -24.61 28.81 -2.61
C ARG A 45 -23.86 28.76 -3.93
N GLU A 46 -22.78 29.53 -3.97
CA GLU A 46 -21.71 29.40 -4.95
C GLU A 46 -20.52 28.64 -4.37
N ALA A 47 -19.69 28.09 -5.26
CA ALA A 47 -18.44 27.45 -4.90
C ALA A 47 -17.28 28.00 -5.71
N TYR A 48 -16.10 28.06 -5.09
CA TYR A 48 -14.85 28.35 -5.77
C TYR A 48 -14.63 27.35 -6.91
N ARG A 49 -14.10 27.82 -8.05
CA ARG A 49 -13.94 27.05 -9.30
C ARG A 49 -13.08 25.78 -9.26
N ARG A 50 -12.41 25.50 -8.15
CA ARG A 50 -11.69 24.22 -7.95
C ARG A 50 -12.35 23.29 -6.94
N THR A 51 -13.33 23.76 -6.17
CA THR A 51 -14.06 22.95 -5.18
C THR A 51 -15.01 21.98 -5.87
N ASP A 52 -14.73 20.70 -5.78
CA ASP A 52 -15.63 19.65 -6.26
C ASP A 52 -16.26 18.90 -5.09
N PHE A 53 -15.65 18.99 -3.90
CA PHE A 53 -16.12 18.33 -2.68
C PHE A 53 -16.11 19.28 -1.50
N ILE A 54 -17.08 19.12 -0.59
CA ILE A 54 -17.17 19.87 0.66
C ILE A 54 -17.23 18.89 1.83
N VAL A 55 -16.37 19.12 2.83
CA VAL A 55 -16.44 18.48 4.15
C VAL A 55 -17.14 19.45 5.09
N LEU A 56 -18.29 19.05 5.63
CA LEU A 56 -19.05 19.82 6.60
C LEU A 56 -18.73 19.34 8.01
N LYS A 57 -18.26 20.25 8.88
CA LYS A 57 -17.96 19.96 10.30
C LYS A 57 -19.09 20.48 11.18
N GLY A 58 -19.79 19.56 11.83
CA GLY A 58 -20.90 19.81 12.75
C GLY A 58 -20.47 20.04 14.18
N LYS A 59 -21.36 19.75 15.13
CA LYS A 59 -21.02 19.80 16.55
C LYS A 59 -20.23 18.54 16.93
N GLY A 60 -19.19 18.72 17.74
CA GLY A 60 -18.35 17.61 18.19
C GLY A 60 -17.64 16.92 17.02
N LYS A 61 -17.97 15.65 16.76
CA LYS A 61 -17.35 14.83 15.70
C LYS A 61 -18.24 14.65 14.46
N GLU A 62 -19.41 15.27 14.42
CA GLU A 62 -20.31 15.19 13.28
C GLU A 62 -19.62 15.69 12.01
N THR A 63 -19.54 14.83 11.01
CA THR A 63 -18.88 15.13 9.74
C THR A 63 -19.73 14.60 8.59
N ALA A 64 -19.86 15.38 7.53
CA ALA A 64 -20.47 14.94 6.28
C ALA A 64 -19.57 15.31 5.10
N VAL A 65 -19.62 14.48 4.05
CA VAL A 65 -18.88 14.72 2.81
C VAL A 65 -19.87 14.78 1.66
N VAL A 66 -19.75 15.80 0.83
CA VAL A 66 -20.62 15.99 -0.35
C VAL A 66 -19.78 16.30 -1.59
N ALA A 67 -20.23 15.80 -2.74
CA ALA A 67 -19.78 16.25 -4.04
C ALA A 67 -20.73 17.34 -4.55
N ILE A 68 -20.20 18.30 -5.30
CA ILE A 68 -20.97 19.38 -5.90
C ILE A 68 -20.68 19.51 -7.40
N THR A 69 -21.68 19.95 -8.15
CA THR A 69 -21.51 20.44 -9.52
C THR A 69 -21.75 21.95 -9.54
N ARG A 70 -20.94 22.68 -10.30
CA ARG A 70 -21.12 24.11 -10.53
C ARG A 70 -21.68 24.36 -11.93
N ALA A 71 -22.39 25.48 -12.11
CA ALA A 71 -22.90 25.89 -13.41
C ALA A 71 -21.78 26.14 -14.43
N GLU A 72 -20.69 26.78 -14.00
CA GLU A 72 -19.58 27.21 -14.84
C GLU A 72 -18.22 26.90 -14.18
N ALA A 73 -17.21 26.65 -15.01
CA ALA A 73 -15.84 26.34 -14.55
C ALA A 73 -14.86 27.53 -14.68
N GLU A 74 -15.20 28.54 -15.48
CA GLU A 74 -14.29 29.66 -15.80
C GLU A 74 -14.28 30.76 -14.73
N PRO A 75 -15.45 31.28 -14.27
CA PRO A 75 -15.48 32.32 -13.24
C PRO A 75 -14.85 31.86 -11.93
N LEU A 76 -14.40 32.80 -11.09
CA LEU A 76 -13.75 32.47 -9.81
C LEU A 76 -14.69 31.69 -8.88
N PHE A 77 -15.97 32.08 -8.86
CA PHE A 77 -17.06 31.43 -8.16
C PHE A 77 -18.21 31.18 -9.12
N SER A 78 -18.93 30.08 -8.91
CA SER A 78 -20.10 29.74 -9.71
C SER A 78 -21.14 29.04 -8.85
N CYS A 79 -22.41 29.29 -9.13
CA CYS A 79 -23.53 28.67 -8.43
C CYS A 79 -23.44 27.15 -8.45
N ILE A 80 -23.74 26.53 -7.32
CA ILE A 80 -23.89 25.08 -7.21
C ILE A 80 -25.21 24.70 -7.89
N THR A 81 -25.17 23.71 -8.77
CA THR A 81 -26.32 23.23 -9.56
C THR A 81 -26.73 21.81 -9.22
N SER A 82 -25.89 21.08 -8.50
CA SER A 82 -26.19 19.74 -7.99
C SER A 82 -25.33 19.45 -6.76
N VAL A 83 -25.93 18.73 -5.81
CA VAL A 83 -25.29 18.25 -4.59
C VAL A 83 -25.53 16.75 -4.52
N GLU A 84 -24.47 16.00 -4.22
CA GLU A 84 -24.54 14.56 -3.98
C GLU A 84 -23.90 14.27 -2.62
N VAL A 85 -24.70 13.80 -1.66
CA VAL A 85 -24.21 13.48 -0.32
C VAL A 85 -23.54 12.11 -0.35
N LEU A 86 -22.24 12.09 -0.08
CA LEU A 86 -21.40 10.89 -0.10
C LEU A 86 -21.43 10.18 1.26
N ALA A 87 -21.34 10.94 2.34
CA ALA A 87 -21.35 10.41 3.70
C ALA A 87 -21.98 11.37 4.69
N LEU A 88 -22.65 10.80 5.68
CA LEU A 88 -23.27 11.47 6.83
C LEU A 88 -22.56 11.01 8.13
N PRO A 89 -22.85 11.60 9.29
CA PRO A 89 -22.10 11.31 10.52
C PRO A 89 -22.08 9.84 10.97
N ASP A 90 -23.02 9.02 10.52
CA ASP A 90 -23.09 7.59 10.80
C ASP A 90 -22.11 6.76 9.95
N THR A 91 -21.72 7.25 8.78
CA THR A 91 -20.78 6.60 7.84
C THR A 91 -19.48 7.37 7.63
N CYS A 92 -19.34 8.55 8.25
CA CYS A 92 -18.18 9.42 8.10
C CYS A 92 -17.38 9.54 9.40
N VAL A 93 -16.07 9.31 9.31
CA VAL A 93 -15.13 9.47 10.43
C VAL A 93 -14.13 10.55 10.10
N TYR A 94 -14.02 11.56 10.96
CA TYR A 94 -12.96 12.56 10.90
C TYR A 94 -11.83 12.21 11.86
N VAL A 95 -10.60 12.28 11.39
CA VAL A 95 -9.42 11.93 12.19
C VAL A 95 -8.26 12.89 11.93
N GLU A 96 -7.55 13.24 13.00
CA GLU A 96 -6.29 13.96 12.94
C GLU A 96 -5.13 12.96 12.89
N ARG A 97 -4.28 13.09 11.86
CA ARG A 97 -3.09 12.27 11.61
C ARG A 97 -1.95 13.16 11.08
N PRO A 98 -1.26 13.94 11.95
CA PRO A 98 -0.29 14.96 11.51
C PRO A 98 0.86 14.45 10.63
N THR A 99 1.13 13.14 10.65
CA THR A 99 2.17 12.46 9.87
C THR A 99 1.67 11.76 8.62
N THR A 100 0.37 11.79 8.32
CA THR A 100 -0.21 11.20 7.11
C THR A 100 -0.27 12.26 6.02
N ASP A 101 0.26 11.98 4.84
CA ASP A 101 0.11 12.86 3.68
C ASP A 101 -1.30 12.72 3.07
N PRO A 102 -2.17 13.75 3.15
CA PRO A 102 -3.52 13.69 2.58
C PRO A 102 -3.55 13.67 1.04
N ALA A 103 -2.41 13.91 0.37
CA ALA A 103 -2.26 13.73 -1.08
C ALA A 103 -1.97 12.28 -1.49
N ASN A 104 -1.74 11.38 -0.52
CA ASN A 104 -1.34 10.02 -0.79
C ASN A 104 -2.51 9.04 -0.59
N ARG A 105 -2.93 8.41 -1.69
CA ARG A 105 -4.06 7.46 -1.71
C ARG A 105 -3.86 6.27 -0.76
N SER A 106 -2.68 5.64 -0.81
CA SER A 106 -2.34 4.50 0.03
C SER A 106 -2.24 4.90 1.51
N ALA A 107 -1.76 6.10 1.82
CA ALA A 107 -1.70 6.59 3.19
C ALA A 107 -3.09 6.81 3.79
N LEU A 108 -4.05 7.35 3.01
CA LEU A 108 -5.45 7.47 3.45
C LEU A 108 -6.11 6.10 3.63
N ALA A 109 -5.82 5.15 2.73
CA ALA A 109 -6.32 3.79 2.86
C ALA A 109 -5.75 3.06 4.09
N GLU A 110 -4.48 3.29 4.43
CA GLU A 110 -3.87 2.74 5.65
C GLU A 110 -4.55 3.30 6.90
N VAL A 111 -4.83 4.61 6.95
CA VAL A 111 -5.59 5.21 8.07
C VAL A 111 -6.99 4.58 8.21
N ALA A 112 -7.69 4.33 7.10
CA ALA A 112 -8.98 3.63 7.15
C ALA A 112 -8.83 2.20 7.72
N HIS A 113 -7.80 1.47 7.28
CA HIS A 113 -7.51 0.13 7.77
C HIS A 113 -7.19 0.10 9.27
N GLU A 114 -6.34 1.00 9.76
CA GLU A 114 -5.99 1.14 11.19
C GLU A 114 -7.22 1.40 12.08
N LEU A 115 -8.21 2.12 11.54
CA LEU A 115 -9.46 2.41 12.23
C LEU A 115 -10.49 1.26 12.14
N GLY A 116 -10.19 0.19 11.41
CA GLY A 116 -11.12 -0.92 11.15
C GLY A 116 -12.27 -0.54 10.23
N LEU A 117 -12.08 0.48 9.39
CA LEU A 117 -13.08 1.03 8.49
C LEU A 117 -12.92 0.45 7.07
N GLY A 118 -14.04 0.12 6.44
CA GLY A 118 -14.08 -0.55 5.13
C GLY A 118 -15.00 0.15 4.14
N PRO A 119 -15.46 -0.56 3.10
CA PRO A 119 -16.19 0.02 1.98
C PRO A 119 -17.50 0.72 2.34
N GLU A 120 -18.07 0.53 3.53
CA GLU A 120 -19.31 1.22 3.96
C GLU A 120 -19.06 2.61 4.59
N SER A 121 -17.80 3.08 4.58
CA SER A 121 -17.38 4.26 5.32
C SER A 121 -16.72 5.33 4.46
N THR A 122 -16.55 6.52 5.04
CA THR A 122 -15.72 7.61 4.53
C THR A 122 -14.80 8.08 5.63
N VAL A 123 -13.53 8.22 5.32
CA VAL A 123 -12.52 8.69 6.28
C VAL A 123 -11.99 10.03 5.81
N VAL A 124 -12.25 11.07 6.60
CA VAL A 124 -11.68 12.40 6.42
C VAL A 124 -10.44 12.50 7.30
N VAL A 125 -9.31 12.85 6.70
CA VAL A 125 -8.03 12.96 7.37
C VAL A 125 -7.55 14.40 7.32
N GLU A 126 -7.34 15.00 8.49
CA GLU A 126 -6.52 16.19 8.68
C GLU A 126 -5.09 15.74 8.94
N GLY A 127 -4.22 15.96 7.98
CA GLY A 127 -2.88 15.38 7.97
C GLY A 127 -1.75 16.39 7.91
N MET A 128 -0.66 16.02 7.24
CA MET A 128 0.50 16.89 7.06
C MET A 128 0.09 18.27 6.53
N TYR A 129 0.72 19.31 7.07
CA TYR A 129 0.48 20.72 6.72
C TYR A 129 -0.94 21.21 7.06
N ASP A 130 -1.61 20.56 8.00
CA ASP A 130 -3.01 20.81 8.38
C ASP A 130 -3.97 20.74 7.18
N HIS A 131 -3.56 20.00 6.14
CA HIS A 131 -4.37 19.79 4.95
C HIS A 131 -5.39 18.69 5.20
N VAL A 132 -6.56 18.84 4.58
CA VAL A 132 -7.66 17.89 4.71
C VAL A 132 -7.94 17.25 3.37
N ASN A 133 -8.05 15.93 3.37
CA ASN A 133 -8.59 15.16 2.26
C ASN A 133 -9.42 13.98 2.81
N PHE A 134 -9.98 13.16 1.93
CA PHE A 134 -10.72 11.97 2.34
C PHE A 134 -10.51 10.80 1.40
N ILE A 135 -10.79 9.60 1.92
CA ILE A 135 -11.05 8.41 1.12
C ILE A 135 -12.50 7.97 1.35
N HIS A 136 -13.28 7.90 0.28
CA HIS A 136 -14.66 7.43 0.30
C HIS A 136 -14.72 5.98 -0.20
N HIS A 137 -15.47 5.14 0.52
CA HIS A 137 -15.57 3.71 0.28
C HIS A 137 -14.18 3.04 0.15
N PRO A 138 -13.32 3.09 1.20
CA PRO A 138 -11.98 2.52 1.16
C PRO A 138 -12.04 1.00 0.93
N ASP A 139 -11.37 0.57 -0.13
CA ASP A 139 -11.25 -0.82 -0.58
C ASP A 139 -9.90 -1.03 -1.30
N PRO A 140 -8.76 -0.76 -0.64
CA PRO A 140 -7.47 -0.71 -1.30
C PRO A 140 -7.07 -2.08 -1.86
N LEU A 141 -6.29 -2.07 -2.94
CA LEU A 141 -5.64 -3.26 -3.45
C LEU A 141 -4.67 -3.82 -2.41
N VAL A 142 -4.83 -5.08 -2.04
CA VAL A 142 -3.92 -5.73 -1.09
C VAL A 142 -2.83 -6.46 -1.87
N ILE A 143 -1.57 -6.08 -1.66
CA ILE A 143 -0.40 -6.75 -2.24
C ILE A 143 0.40 -7.41 -1.13
N ARG A 144 0.55 -8.72 -1.22
CA ARG A 144 1.39 -9.50 -0.31
C ARG A 144 2.85 -9.40 -0.72
N VAL A 145 3.73 -9.00 0.18
CA VAL A 145 5.17 -8.98 -0.03
C VAL A 145 5.78 -10.19 0.65
N VAL A 146 6.27 -11.16 -0.13
CA VAL A 146 6.93 -12.36 0.41
C VAL A 146 8.44 -12.12 0.41
N GLU A 147 9.04 -12.02 1.59
CA GLU A 147 10.44 -11.65 1.73
C GLU A 147 11.16 -12.41 2.85
N VAL A 148 12.42 -12.80 2.57
CA VAL A 148 13.35 -13.35 3.57
C VAL A 148 13.86 -12.24 4.47
N ALA A 149 13.82 -12.50 5.78
CA ALA A 149 14.42 -11.64 6.78
C ALA A 149 15.39 -12.45 7.67
N PRO A 150 16.47 -11.83 8.18
CA PRO A 150 16.86 -10.41 8.07
C PRO A 150 17.34 -9.95 6.68
N PRO A 151 17.54 -8.64 6.41
CA PRO A 151 17.61 -7.50 7.36
C PRO A 151 16.26 -7.00 7.88
N GLU A 152 16.29 -6.14 8.91
CA GLU A 152 15.15 -5.40 9.44
C GLU A 152 15.28 -3.89 9.12
N PRO A 153 14.26 -3.24 8.53
CA PRO A 153 13.10 -3.85 7.89
C PRO A 153 13.47 -4.67 6.64
N PRO A 154 12.64 -5.64 6.23
CA PRO A 154 12.85 -6.36 4.97
C PRO A 154 12.90 -5.37 3.80
N LYS A 155 13.97 -5.48 3.00
CA LYS A 155 14.35 -4.45 2.02
C LYS A 155 13.27 -4.23 0.95
N LEU A 156 12.70 -5.29 0.38
CA LEU A 156 11.66 -5.17 -0.64
C LEU A 156 10.39 -4.55 -0.07
N TYR A 157 9.99 -4.95 1.14
CA TYR A 157 8.86 -4.34 1.83
C TYR A 157 9.08 -2.83 2.04
N GLY A 158 10.25 -2.44 2.56
CA GLY A 158 10.60 -1.04 2.74
C GLY A 158 10.69 -0.24 1.43
N LEU A 159 11.22 -0.84 0.36
CA LEU A 159 11.22 -0.23 -0.98
C LEU A 159 9.79 -0.03 -1.50
N ALA A 160 8.91 -1.03 -1.34
CA ALA A 160 7.52 -0.92 -1.77
C ALA A 160 6.78 0.16 -0.98
N GLN A 161 6.98 0.26 0.34
CA GLN A 161 6.43 1.34 1.15
C GLN A 161 6.91 2.71 0.67
N HIS A 162 8.20 2.84 0.34
CA HIS A 162 8.76 4.09 -0.18
C HIS A 162 8.18 4.43 -1.55
N VAL A 163 8.02 3.47 -2.46
CA VAL A 163 7.35 3.71 -3.74
C VAL A 163 5.92 4.21 -3.52
N LEU A 164 5.16 3.56 -2.64
CA LEU A 164 3.79 3.98 -2.33
C LEU A 164 3.73 5.39 -1.72
N SER A 165 4.82 5.92 -1.18
CA SER A 165 4.85 7.28 -0.62
C SER A 165 4.84 8.38 -1.68
N TYR A 166 5.20 8.08 -2.94
CA TYR A 166 5.31 9.11 -3.99
C TYR A 166 4.67 8.73 -5.33
N ALA A 167 4.53 7.45 -5.65
CA ALA A 167 4.08 7.02 -6.96
C ALA A 167 2.56 7.25 -7.13
N ASP A 168 2.16 7.74 -8.29
CA ASP A 168 0.75 7.79 -8.67
C ASP A 168 0.26 6.38 -9.02
N LEU A 169 -0.34 5.74 -8.01
CA LEU A 169 -0.89 4.39 -8.00
C LEU A 169 -2.30 4.43 -7.36
N PRO A 170 -3.15 3.41 -7.58
CA PRO A 170 -4.36 3.25 -6.78
C PRO A 170 -4.00 3.11 -5.30
N PRO A 171 -4.96 3.28 -4.36
CA PRO A 171 -4.71 2.95 -2.98
C PRO A 171 -4.30 1.47 -2.86
N ILE A 172 -3.11 1.24 -2.35
CA ILE A 172 -2.53 -0.10 -2.15
C ILE A 172 -2.19 -0.24 -0.67
N ARG A 173 -2.55 -1.38 -0.08
CA ARG A 173 -2.09 -1.82 1.23
C ARG A 173 -1.11 -2.98 1.06
N LEU A 174 0.03 -2.91 1.75
CA LEU A 174 1.04 -3.97 1.71
C LEU A 174 0.85 -4.91 2.91
N GLU A 175 0.94 -6.22 2.66
CA GLU A 175 0.98 -7.23 3.72
C GLU A 175 2.31 -7.98 3.66
N LEU A 176 3.10 -7.92 4.72
CA LEU A 176 4.37 -8.65 4.78
C LEU A 176 4.12 -10.13 5.16
N GLU A 177 4.44 -11.04 4.24
CA GLU A 177 4.63 -12.46 4.54
C GLU A 177 6.13 -12.74 4.70
N ARG A 178 6.55 -12.85 5.94
CA ARG A 178 7.97 -12.90 6.29
C ARG A 178 8.49 -14.33 6.37
N ILE A 179 9.64 -14.59 5.75
CA ILE A 179 10.38 -15.85 5.87
C ILE A 179 11.55 -15.62 6.81
N GLU A 180 11.43 -16.09 8.04
CA GLU A 180 12.44 -15.92 9.09
C GLU A 180 13.54 -16.99 8.98
N VAL A 181 14.77 -16.58 8.64
CA VAL A 181 15.92 -17.51 8.54
C VAL A 181 16.16 -18.23 9.86
N ALA A 182 16.01 -17.53 10.99
CA ALA A 182 16.18 -18.11 12.32
C ALA A 182 15.15 -19.21 12.61
N ASP A 183 13.89 -19.02 12.20
CA ASP A 183 12.84 -20.04 12.41
C ASP A 183 13.05 -21.26 11.51
N LEU A 184 13.47 -21.05 10.26
CA LEU A 184 13.89 -22.14 9.38
C LEU A 184 15.08 -22.93 9.97
N ALA A 185 16.06 -22.24 10.55
CA ALA A 185 17.19 -22.88 11.20
C ALA A 185 16.80 -23.71 12.42
N ARG A 186 15.85 -23.23 13.23
CA ARG A 186 15.36 -23.94 14.44
C ARG A 186 14.58 -25.23 14.13
N GLN A 187 14.12 -25.42 12.89
CA GLN A 187 13.44 -26.65 12.48
C GLN A 187 14.38 -27.86 12.37
N VAL A 188 15.70 -27.63 12.38
CA VAL A 188 16.71 -28.67 12.23
C VAL A 188 17.78 -28.55 13.31
N GLN A 189 18.44 -29.67 13.64
CA GLN A 189 19.51 -29.74 14.64
C GLN A 189 20.79 -30.36 14.04
N PRO A 190 21.49 -29.64 13.15
CA PRO A 190 22.71 -30.12 12.52
C PRO A 190 23.94 -29.95 13.42
N GLN A 191 25.08 -30.51 13.02
CA GLN A 191 26.37 -30.28 13.69
C GLN A 191 26.89 -28.85 13.50
N ALA A 192 26.52 -28.21 12.40
CA ALA A 192 26.81 -26.81 12.09
C ALA A 192 25.75 -26.27 11.11
N TYR A 193 25.52 -24.97 11.14
CA TYR A 193 24.69 -24.27 10.15
C TYR A 193 25.57 -23.57 9.11
N LEU A 194 25.10 -23.53 7.87
CA LEU A 194 25.64 -22.66 6.83
C LEU A 194 24.52 -21.75 6.32
N VAL A 195 24.72 -20.44 6.37
CA VAL A 195 23.79 -19.44 5.82
C VAL A 195 24.47 -18.63 4.70
N PRO A 196 23.73 -17.94 3.82
CA PRO A 196 24.32 -17.32 2.62
C PRO A 196 25.30 -16.19 2.94
N CYS A 197 24.97 -15.37 3.95
CA CYS A 197 25.79 -14.27 4.41
C CYS A 197 25.47 -13.95 5.87
N ARG A 198 26.29 -13.08 6.47
CA ARG A 198 26.05 -12.61 7.84
C ARG A 198 24.74 -11.82 7.92
N SER A 199 23.86 -12.26 8.81
CA SER A 199 22.57 -11.62 9.10
C SER A 199 22.28 -11.65 10.60
N GLY A 200 21.42 -10.76 11.09
CA GLY A 200 21.02 -10.73 12.49
C GLY A 200 20.25 -11.99 12.94
N GLY A 201 20.19 -12.22 14.25
CA GLY A 201 19.32 -13.25 14.83
C GLY A 201 19.81 -14.70 14.66
N LEU A 202 21.08 -14.91 14.31
CA LEU A 202 21.68 -16.24 14.13
C LEU A 202 22.61 -16.64 15.30
N ASP A 203 22.83 -15.76 16.28
CA ASP A 203 23.79 -15.97 17.38
C ASP A 203 23.31 -17.03 18.40
N ASP A 204 21.99 -17.19 18.55
CA ASP A 204 21.35 -18.08 19.54
C ASP A 204 20.91 -19.44 18.94
N LEU A 205 21.57 -19.90 17.88
CA LEU A 205 21.28 -21.20 17.27
C LEU A 205 21.95 -22.36 18.02
N SER A 206 21.38 -23.57 17.88
CA SER A 206 21.81 -24.77 18.63
C SER A 206 23.20 -25.31 18.29
N ALA A 207 23.82 -24.79 17.22
CA ALA A 207 25.10 -25.23 16.69
C ALA A 207 25.84 -24.05 16.05
N PRO A 208 27.17 -24.13 15.84
CA PRO A 208 27.95 -23.06 15.23
C PRO A 208 27.45 -22.69 13.83
N VAL A 209 27.39 -21.40 13.54
CA VAL A 209 26.98 -20.85 12.25
C VAL A 209 28.21 -20.45 11.44
N SER A 210 28.22 -20.76 10.16
CA SER A 210 29.21 -20.28 9.19
C SER A 210 28.51 -19.58 8.02
N PHE A 211 29.22 -18.71 7.31
CA PHE A 211 28.66 -17.82 6.29
C PHE A 211 29.27 -18.14 4.92
N LEU A 212 28.43 -18.43 3.92
CA LEU A 212 28.86 -18.92 2.61
C LEU A 212 29.66 -17.88 1.81
N ASP A 213 29.35 -16.60 1.96
CA ASP A 213 30.08 -15.48 1.37
C ASP A 213 31.52 -15.35 1.89
N GLU A 214 31.79 -15.79 3.12
CA GLU A 214 33.14 -15.82 3.72
C GLU A 214 33.99 -17.03 3.28
N ARG A 215 33.39 -17.99 2.56
CA ARG A 215 34.05 -19.22 2.06
C ARG A 215 34.81 -20.00 3.17
N PRO A 216 34.14 -20.41 4.26
CA PRO A 216 34.76 -21.16 5.35
C PRO A 216 35.25 -22.54 4.87
N GLU A 217 36.15 -23.15 5.64
CA GLU A 217 36.51 -24.57 5.43
C GLU A 217 35.26 -25.47 5.51
N ARG A 218 35.18 -26.47 4.62
CA ARG A 218 34.04 -27.40 4.54
C ARG A 218 33.86 -28.17 5.86
N LYS A 219 32.70 -28.02 6.50
CA LYS A 219 32.28 -28.80 7.69
C LYS A 219 31.00 -29.54 7.40
N ASN A 220 30.60 -30.51 8.22
CA ASN A 220 29.31 -31.21 8.10
C ASN A 220 28.11 -30.33 8.52
N TRP A 221 27.83 -29.28 7.74
CA TRP A 221 26.72 -28.35 7.97
C TRP A 221 25.44 -28.74 7.24
N THR A 222 24.32 -28.24 7.76
CA THR A 222 23.07 -28.06 6.99
C THR A 222 22.96 -26.62 6.55
N MET A 223 22.67 -26.40 5.27
CA MET A 223 22.54 -25.08 4.69
C MET A 223 21.10 -24.56 4.80
N ILE A 224 20.92 -23.35 5.34
CA ILE A 224 19.67 -22.60 5.19
C ILE A 224 19.88 -21.69 3.99
N GLY A 225 19.27 -22.00 2.86
CA GLY A 225 19.66 -21.37 1.60
C GLY A 225 18.73 -21.67 0.44
N CYS A 226 18.83 -20.83 -0.59
CA CYS A 226 18.07 -20.98 -1.83
C CYS A 226 18.93 -21.60 -2.94
N GLU A 227 18.42 -21.65 -4.16
CA GLU A 227 19.16 -22.18 -5.31
C GLU A 227 20.47 -21.45 -5.58
N ARG A 228 20.53 -20.12 -5.40
CA ARG A 228 21.78 -19.37 -5.56
C ARG A 228 22.83 -19.78 -4.53
N SER A 229 22.43 -20.01 -3.28
CA SER A 229 23.33 -20.53 -2.24
C SER A 229 23.88 -21.91 -2.62
N LEU A 230 23.03 -22.77 -3.21
CA LEU A 230 23.45 -24.09 -3.67
C LEU A 230 24.44 -24.01 -4.84
N GLN A 231 24.23 -23.10 -5.80
CA GLN A 231 25.19 -22.84 -6.88
C GLN A 231 26.56 -22.41 -6.34
N PHE A 232 26.59 -21.50 -5.37
CA PHE A 232 27.84 -21.09 -4.72
C PHE A 232 28.49 -22.26 -3.97
N HIS A 233 27.72 -23.06 -3.24
CA HIS A 233 28.24 -24.21 -2.51
C HIS A 233 28.88 -25.25 -3.45
N ARG A 234 28.19 -25.62 -4.53
CA ARG A 234 28.72 -26.52 -5.57
C ARG A 234 30.05 -26.00 -6.13
N HIS A 235 30.13 -24.69 -6.39
CA HIS A 235 31.33 -24.07 -6.90
C HIS A 235 32.49 -24.08 -5.89
N TYR A 236 32.22 -23.81 -4.61
CA TYR A 236 33.26 -23.73 -3.58
C TYR A 236 33.72 -25.09 -3.06
N TYR A 237 32.82 -26.07 -2.98
CA TYR A 237 33.07 -27.33 -2.25
C TYR A 237 32.88 -28.59 -3.11
N GLY A 238 32.34 -28.46 -4.33
CA GLY A 238 32.15 -29.59 -5.25
C GLY A 238 30.98 -30.51 -4.92
N ASP A 239 30.17 -30.18 -3.91
CA ASP A 239 29.06 -31.00 -3.45
C ASP A 239 27.82 -30.17 -3.05
N GLU A 240 26.76 -30.85 -2.62
CA GLU A 240 25.52 -30.27 -2.13
C GLU A 240 25.27 -30.73 -0.69
N PRO A 241 25.10 -29.80 0.27
CA PRO A 241 24.80 -30.15 1.65
C PRO A 241 23.29 -30.40 1.81
N PRO A 242 22.85 -31.04 2.91
CA PRO A 242 21.45 -30.97 3.32
C PRO A 242 20.99 -29.51 3.36
N ARG A 243 19.80 -29.23 2.82
CA ARG A 243 19.28 -27.86 2.62
C ARG A 243 17.90 -27.68 3.23
N VAL A 244 17.73 -26.60 3.99
CA VAL A 244 16.42 -26.02 4.34
C VAL A 244 16.16 -24.86 3.37
N GLU A 245 15.06 -24.94 2.64
CA GLU A 245 14.69 -23.96 1.62
C GLU A 245 14.24 -22.65 2.26
N MET A 246 14.74 -21.53 1.72
CA MET A 246 14.35 -20.18 2.15
C MET A 246 13.91 -19.29 0.98
N CYS A 247 13.87 -19.80 -0.26
CA CYS A 247 13.55 -18.99 -1.43
C CYS A 247 12.09 -18.49 -1.39
N PRO A 248 11.84 -17.16 -1.45
CA PRO A 248 10.49 -16.61 -1.52
C PRO A 248 9.68 -17.20 -2.66
N ARG A 249 10.26 -17.36 -3.85
CA ARG A 249 9.57 -17.90 -5.02
C ARG A 249 9.16 -19.37 -4.84
N LYS A 250 9.95 -20.17 -4.11
CA LYS A 250 9.61 -21.59 -3.85
C LYS A 250 8.60 -21.73 -2.72
N ILE A 251 8.79 -20.98 -1.63
CA ILE A 251 7.89 -20.99 -0.47
C ILE A 251 6.52 -20.40 -0.84
N ALA A 252 6.50 -19.33 -1.64
CA ALA A 252 5.25 -18.76 -2.11
C ALA A 252 4.45 -19.73 -2.99
N GLY A 253 5.13 -20.52 -3.84
CA GLY A 253 4.46 -21.46 -4.73
C GLY A 253 3.48 -20.76 -5.69
N ALA A 254 2.41 -21.45 -6.06
CA ALA A 254 1.32 -20.87 -6.84
C ALA A 254 0.45 -19.98 -5.94
N ARG A 255 0.13 -18.78 -6.41
CA ARG A 255 -0.66 -17.77 -5.67
C ARG A 255 -1.83 -17.32 -6.52
N SER A 256 -2.94 -17.00 -5.84
CA SER A 256 -4.12 -16.40 -6.46
C SER A 256 -4.22 -14.90 -6.14
N GLU A 257 -3.64 -14.51 -5.02
CA GLU A 257 -3.54 -13.15 -4.52
C GLU A 257 -2.34 -12.42 -5.12
N LEU A 258 -2.46 -11.09 -5.25
CA LEU A 258 -1.37 -10.26 -5.75
C LEU A 258 -0.17 -10.34 -4.83
N THR A 259 0.96 -10.73 -5.40
CA THR A 259 2.18 -11.03 -4.65
C THR A 259 3.38 -10.36 -5.29
N LEU A 260 4.20 -9.72 -4.46
CA LEU A 260 5.50 -9.16 -4.82
C LEU A 260 6.59 -9.92 -4.08
N LEU A 261 7.61 -10.42 -4.78
CA LEU A 261 8.73 -11.14 -4.16
C LEU A 261 10.06 -10.89 -4.88
N LYS A 262 11.17 -11.24 -4.22
CA LYS A 262 12.52 -11.19 -4.80
C LYS A 262 13.01 -12.55 -5.26
N CYS A 263 13.79 -12.54 -6.34
CA CYS A 263 14.56 -13.70 -6.80
C CYS A 263 16.02 -13.35 -7.05
N CYS A 264 16.95 -14.14 -6.51
CA CYS A 264 18.40 -14.00 -6.71
C CYS A 264 18.92 -14.65 -8.00
N LEU A 265 18.10 -15.43 -8.68
CA LEU A 265 18.38 -15.93 -10.03
C LEU A 265 17.94 -14.94 -11.11
N LEU A 266 17.23 -13.89 -10.72
CA LEU A 266 16.80 -12.80 -11.59
C LEU A 266 17.77 -11.62 -11.36
N GLU A 267 18.42 -11.14 -12.42
CA GLU A 267 19.56 -10.21 -12.29
C GLU A 267 19.21 -8.78 -12.73
N PHE A 268 18.52 -8.60 -13.87
CA PHE A 268 18.37 -7.28 -14.50
C PHE A 268 16.92 -6.88 -14.83
N HIS A 269 16.02 -7.85 -14.98
CA HIS A 269 14.63 -7.60 -15.36
C HIS A 269 13.68 -8.08 -14.27
N MET A 270 12.42 -7.68 -14.39
CA MET A 270 11.32 -8.21 -13.59
C MET A 270 10.53 -9.23 -14.40
N GLU A 271 9.87 -10.15 -13.72
CA GLU A 271 8.93 -11.10 -14.31
C GLU A 271 7.55 -10.89 -13.67
N LYS A 272 6.49 -11.04 -14.46
CA LYS A 272 5.12 -11.16 -13.95
C LYS A 272 4.51 -12.44 -14.50
N ASP A 273 4.01 -13.28 -13.60
CA ASP A 273 3.27 -14.49 -13.93
C ASP A 273 1.94 -14.47 -13.16
N GLY A 274 0.85 -14.21 -13.89
CA GLY A 274 -0.47 -13.99 -13.31
C GLY A 274 -0.45 -12.92 -12.21
N PRO A 275 -0.84 -13.26 -10.95
CA PRO A 275 -0.87 -12.31 -9.84
C PRO A 275 0.50 -12.12 -9.15
N VAL A 276 1.56 -12.79 -9.61
CA VAL A 276 2.88 -12.73 -8.97
C VAL A 276 3.84 -11.88 -9.78
N ALA A 277 4.38 -10.83 -9.18
CA ALA A 277 5.51 -10.07 -9.71
C ALA A 277 6.79 -10.43 -8.96
N VAL A 278 7.86 -10.67 -9.72
CA VAL A 278 9.18 -11.05 -9.24
C VAL A 278 10.17 -9.99 -9.66
N VAL A 279 10.83 -9.36 -8.68
CA VAL A 279 11.91 -8.40 -8.92
C VAL A 279 13.27 -9.03 -8.59
N PRO A 280 14.37 -8.55 -9.19
CA PRO A 280 15.70 -9.10 -8.91
C PRO A 280 16.12 -8.83 -7.47
N TRP A 281 17.05 -9.62 -6.94
CA TRP A 281 17.56 -9.45 -5.57
C TRP A 281 18.15 -8.04 -5.33
N GLY A 282 18.73 -7.46 -6.37
CA GLY A 282 19.29 -6.11 -6.38
C GLY A 282 18.29 -4.99 -6.75
N SER A 283 16.98 -5.24 -6.72
CA SER A 283 15.95 -4.28 -7.17
C SER A 283 16.11 -2.88 -6.55
N ASP A 284 15.89 -1.87 -7.38
CA ASP A 284 15.78 -0.46 -6.98
C ASP A 284 14.30 0.00 -6.93
N LEU A 285 14.08 1.28 -6.62
CA LEU A 285 12.74 1.87 -6.54
C LEU A 285 12.00 1.81 -7.89
N ALA A 286 12.70 2.02 -9.02
CA ALA A 286 12.08 2.02 -10.34
C ALA A 286 11.55 0.64 -10.73
N MET A 287 12.30 -0.43 -10.42
CA MET A 287 11.84 -1.80 -10.63
C MET A 287 10.65 -2.16 -9.73
N VAL A 288 10.68 -1.74 -8.46
CA VAL A 288 9.57 -1.98 -7.53
C VAL A 288 8.32 -1.20 -7.96
N GLU A 289 8.46 0.05 -8.40
CA GLU A 289 7.36 0.83 -8.95
C GLU A 289 6.77 0.20 -10.21
N SER A 290 7.62 -0.26 -11.13
CA SER A 290 7.14 -1.00 -12.31
C SER A 290 6.37 -2.26 -11.92
N ALA A 291 6.84 -3.00 -10.90
CA ALA A 291 6.14 -4.16 -10.36
C ALA A 291 4.78 -3.82 -9.76
N LEU A 292 4.70 -2.80 -8.92
CA LEU A 292 3.43 -2.34 -8.34
C LEU A 292 2.46 -1.86 -9.42
N ARG A 293 2.94 -1.11 -10.43
CA ARG A 293 2.12 -0.70 -11.59
C ARG A 293 1.56 -1.89 -12.35
N GLN A 294 2.37 -2.92 -12.61
CA GLN A 294 1.92 -4.10 -13.33
C GLN A 294 0.94 -4.96 -12.52
N LEU A 295 1.10 -5.02 -11.19
CA LEU A 295 0.15 -5.69 -10.30
C LEU A 295 -1.19 -4.94 -10.23
N ALA A 296 -1.14 -3.60 -10.30
CA ALA A 296 -2.30 -2.73 -10.22
C ALA A 296 -2.96 -2.38 -11.58
N ALA A 297 -2.45 -2.91 -12.69
CA ALA A 297 -2.80 -2.45 -14.04
C ALA A 297 -4.29 -2.60 -14.43
N GLU A 298 -5.02 -3.51 -13.77
CA GLU A 298 -6.43 -3.78 -14.03
C GLU A 298 -7.38 -3.01 -13.08
N ILE A 299 -6.84 -2.15 -12.21
CA ILE A 299 -7.62 -1.40 -11.22
C ILE A 299 -7.94 -0.01 -11.76
N ASP A 300 -9.22 0.22 -12.03
CA ASP A 300 -9.76 1.57 -12.23
C ASP A 300 -9.89 2.28 -10.87
N TYR A 301 -9.37 3.51 -10.77
CA TYR A 301 -9.50 4.37 -9.59
C TYR A 301 -9.72 5.83 -9.99
N ALA A 302 -10.34 6.61 -9.10
CA ALA A 302 -10.72 8.01 -9.33
C ALA A 302 -9.96 8.97 -8.40
#